data_AF-A0A941DYL3-F1
#
_entry.id   AF-A0A941DYL3-F1
#
_cell.length_a   1.000
_cell.length_b   1.000
_cell.length_c   1.000
_cell.angle_alpha   90.00
_cell.angle_beta   90.00
_cell.angle_gamma   90.00
#
_symmetry.space_group_name_H-M   'P 1'
#
loop_
_entity.id
_entity.type
_entity.pdbx_description
1 polymer ?
#
loop_
_entity_poly.entity_id
_entity_poly.type
_entity_poly.pdbx_seq_one_letter_code
_entity_poly.pdbx_strand_id
1 'polypeptide(L)'
;MILFLIFLVLCLLSFNWVMGYGKGNIAIDLDERYVNYAEYVKAIQYELVKQGREVNYKGDGIFIIDGRSYIFIERNVSMGGIPLQRTTLKPER
;
A
#
# COMPACT_ATOMS: atom_id res chain seq x y z
N MET A 1 19.05 -8.78 -33.42
CA MET A 1 17.73 -9.15 -32.86
C MET A 1 17.80 -9.47 -31.37
N ILE A 2 18.69 -10.36 -30.92
CA ILE A 2 18.83 -10.71 -29.49
C ILE A 2 19.24 -9.51 -28.61
N LEU A 3 20.21 -8.68 -29.06
CA LEU A 3 20.64 -7.50 -28.30
C LEU A 3 19.50 -6.48 -28.09
N PHE A 4 18.61 -6.35 -29.09
CA PHE A 4 17.45 -5.49 -29.04
C PHE A 4 16.39 -6.00 -28.05
N LEU A 5 16.18 -7.32 -28.00
CA LEU A 5 15.28 -7.94 -27.02
C LEU A 5 15.80 -7.77 -25.59
N ILE A 6 17.11 -7.93 -25.36
CA ILE A 6 17.73 -7.69 -24.06
C ILE A 6 17.56 -6.23 -23.63
N PHE A 7 17.80 -5.29 -24.54
CA PHE A 7 17.58 -3.86 -24.28
C PHE A 7 16.12 -3.55 -23.91
N LEU A 8 15.16 -4.14 -24.62
CA LEU A 8 13.74 -3.94 -24.37
C LEU A 8 13.32 -4.48 -22.98
N VAL A 9 13.83 -5.66 -22.58
CA VAL A 9 13.60 -6.21 -21.24
C VAL A 9 14.21 -5.32 -20.16
N LEU A 10 15.43 -4.81 -20.36
CA LEU A 10 16.06 -3.89 -19.42
C LEU A 10 15.28 -2.58 -19.28
N CYS A 11 14.78 -2.02 -20.39
CA CYS A 11 13.91 -0.84 -20.37
C CYS A 11 12.61 -1.09 -19.60
N LEU A 12 11.97 -2.25 -19.78
CA LEU A 12 10.74 -2.58 -19.04
C LEU A 12 11.00 -2.74 -17.54
N LEU A 13 12.09 -3.43 -17.15
CA LEU A 13 12.44 -3.62 -15.75
C LEU A 13 12.79 -2.28 -15.05
N SER A 14 13.57 -1.44 -15.73
CA SER A 14 13.94 -0.11 -15.21
C SER A 14 12.72 0.84 -15.17
N PHE A 15 11.82 0.78 -16.14
CA PHE A 15 10.58 1.57 -16.14
C PHE A 15 9.67 1.17 -14.97
N ASN A 16 9.53 -0.13 -14.68
CA ASN A 16 8.78 -0.60 -13.51
C ASN A 16 9.38 -0.06 -12.20
N TRP A 17 10.71 0.01 -12.10
CA TRP A 17 11.39 0.57 -10.93
C TRP A 17 11.20 2.09 -10.79
N VAL A 18 11.31 2.85 -11.90
CA VAL A 18 11.14 4.32 -11.93
C VAL A 18 9.70 4.72 -11.60
N MET A 19 8.70 3.97 -12.05
CA MET A 19 7.28 4.21 -11.74
C MET A 19 6.93 4.03 -10.25
N GLY A 20 7.88 3.57 -9.42
CA GLY A 20 7.70 3.49 -7.97
C GLY A 20 6.91 2.28 -7.50
N TYR A 21 6.66 1.31 -8.40
CA TYR A 21 6.23 -0.05 -8.05
C TYR A 21 7.37 -0.76 -7.30
N GLY A 22 7.58 -0.40 -6.03
CA GLY A 22 8.70 -0.95 -5.26
C GLY A 22 9.14 -0.19 -4.00
N LYS A 23 8.45 0.88 -3.59
CA LYS A 23 8.84 1.59 -2.34
C LYS A 23 8.42 0.87 -1.05
N GLY A 24 8.07 -0.42 -1.11
CA GLY A 24 7.65 -1.21 0.05
C GLY A 24 6.31 -0.81 0.66
N ASN A 25 5.57 0.11 0.03
CA ASN A 25 4.23 0.50 0.48
C ASN A 25 3.26 -0.67 0.39
N ILE A 26 2.38 -0.78 1.37
CA ILE A 26 1.24 -1.71 1.33
C ILE A 26 0.01 -0.87 1.01
N ALA A 27 -0.62 -1.14 -0.13
CA ALA A 27 -1.90 -0.54 -0.51
C ALA A 27 -3.01 -1.55 -0.21
N ILE A 28 -4.06 -1.09 0.46
CA ILE A 28 -5.24 -1.90 0.79
C ILE A 28 -6.46 -1.15 0.28
N ASP A 29 -7.26 -1.84 -0.51
CA ASP A 29 -8.59 -1.37 -0.89
C ASP A 29 -9.58 -2.11 0.03
N LEU A 30 -10.24 -1.37 0.93
CA LEU A 30 -11.24 -1.92 1.84
C LEU A 30 -12.60 -1.92 1.14
N ASP A 31 -13.42 -2.92 1.42
CA ASP A 31 -14.76 -3.06 0.83
C ASP A 31 -15.72 -1.93 1.26
N GLU A 32 -15.51 -1.38 2.45
CA GLU A 32 -16.34 -0.34 3.05
C GLU A 32 -15.57 0.97 3.26
N ARG A 33 -16.33 2.07 3.30
CA ARG A 33 -15.80 3.39 3.65
C ARG A 33 -15.89 3.61 5.15
N TYR A 34 -14.77 3.98 5.76
CA TYR A 34 -14.70 4.22 7.19
C TYR A 34 -14.55 5.71 7.47
N VAL A 35 -15.53 6.28 8.16
CA VAL A 35 -15.50 7.67 8.65
C VAL A 35 -14.88 7.75 10.05
N ASN A 36 -15.10 6.72 10.87
CA ASN A 36 -14.50 6.63 12.19
C ASN A 36 -13.09 6.06 12.10
N TYR A 37 -12.11 6.82 12.59
CA TYR A 37 -10.70 6.44 12.55
C TYR A 37 -10.41 5.13 13.29
N ALA A 38 -11.04 4.88 14.44
CA ALA A 38 -10.81 3.67 15.22
C ALA A 38 -11.36 2.42 14.52
N GLU A 39 -12.53 2.53 13.87
CA GLU A 39 -13.09 1.46 13.04
C GLU A 39 -12.21 1.21 11.82
N TYR A 40 -11.70 2.27 11.20
CA TYR A 40 -10.80 2.18 10.06
C TYR A 40 -9.51 1.43 10.42
N VAL A 41 -8.86 1.79 11.54
CA VAL A 41 -7.66 1.09 12.02
C VAL A 41 -7.93 -0.40 12.23
N LYS A 42 -9.07 -0.75 12.85
CA LYS A 42 -9.46 -2.16 13.04
C LYS A 42 -9.66 -2.89 11.71
N ALA A 43 -10.30 -2.24 10.74
CA ALA A 43 -10.51 -2.81 9.41
C ALA A 43 -9.18 -3.05 8.68
N ILE A 44 -8.24 -2.12 8.77
CA ILE A 44 -6.87 -2.28 8.24
C ILE A 44 -6.18 -3.49 8.89
N GLN A 45 -6.23 -3.60 10.22
CA GLN A 45 -5.63 -4.75 10.93
C GLN A 45 -6.27 -6.06 10.51
N TYR A 46 -7.59 -6.12 10.45
CA TYR A 46 -8.33 -7.33 10.06
C TYR A 46 -7.95 -7.79 8.66
N GLU A 47 -7.94 -6.87 7.69
CA GLU A 47 -7.62 -7.20 6.30
C GLU A 47 -6.16 -7.67 6.15
N LEU A 48 -5.21 -7.04 6.84
CA LEU A 48 -3.81 -7.51 6.83
C LEU A 48 -3.64 -8.88 7.48
N VAL A 49 -4.33 -9.16 8.59
CA VAL A 49 -4.30 -10.49 9.24
C VAL A 49 -4.92 -11.55 8.33
N LYS A 50 -6.03 -11.22 7.64
CA LYS A 50 -6.66 -12.09 6.63
C LYS A 50 -5.71 -12.40 5.47
N GLN A 51 -4.81 -11.47 5.12
CA GLN A 51 -3.73 -11.68 4.15
C GLN A 51 -2.53 -12.46 4.71
N GLY A 52 -2.60 -12.92 5.97
CA GLY A 52 -1.56 -13.73 6.62
C GLY A 52 -0.38 -12.92 7.17
N ARG A 53 -0.55 -11.60 7.36
CA ARG A 53 0.49 -10.71 7.89
C ARG A 53 0.40 -10.65 9.43
N GLU A 54 1.54 -10.54 10.10
CA GLU A 54 1.56 -10.23 11.53
C GLU A 54 1.43 -8.72 11.72
N VAL A 55 0.44 -8.25 12.47
CA VAL A 55 0.15 -6.80 12.60
C VAL A 55 -0.06 -6.37 14.04
N ASN A 56 0.60 -5.28 14.42
CA ASN A 56 0.41 -4.60 15.69
C ASN A 56 0.25 -3.10 15.48
N TYR A 57 -0.80 -2.49 16.03
CA TYR A 57 -1.02 -1.05 15.93
C TYR A 57 -0.46 -0.34 17.16
N LYS A 58 0.42 0.65 16.94
CA LYS A 58 1.13 1.37 18.00
C LYS A 58 0.47 2.68 18.42
N GLY A 59 -0.59 3.11 17.74
CA GLY A 59 -1.16 4.45 17.90
C GLY A 59 -0.66 5.41 16.82
N ASP A 60 -1.28 6.59 16.72
CA ASP A 60 -0.88 7.69 15.84
C ASP A 60 -0.67 7.31 14.36
N GLY A 61 -1.43 6.33 13.87
CA GLY A 61 -1.31 5.82 12.50
C GLY A 61 -0.12 4.91 12.26
N ILE A 62 0.60 4.46 13.31
CA ILE A 62 1.78 3.61 13.17
C ILE A 62 1.38 2.13 13.32
N PHE A 63 1.77 1.34 12.33
CA PHE A 63 1.57 -0.11 12.26
C PHE A 63 2.92 -0.81 12.21
N ILE A 64 3.12 -1.83 13.04
CA ILE A 64 4.20 -2.80 12.88
C ILE A 64 3.64 -3.99 12.12
N ILE A 65 4.18 -4.25 10.93
CA ILE A 65 3.73 -5.31 10.02
C ILE A 65 4.93 -6.17 9.68
N ASP A 66 4.88 -7.46 10.03
CA ASP A 66 5.98 -8.43 9.89
C ASP A 66 7.32 -7.89 10.43
N GLY A 67 7.27 -7.25 11.60
CA GLY A 67 8.43 -6.65 12.26
C GLY A 67 8.94 -5.33 11.67
N ARG A 68 8.27 -4.72 10.68
CA ARG A 68 8.64 -3.43 10.08
C ARG A 68 7.61 -2.35 10.41
N SER A 69 8.07 -1.11 10.63
CA SER A 69 7.20 0.03 10.95
C SER A 69 6.65 0.69 9.67
N TYR A 70 5.37 1.01 9.72
CA TYR A 70 4.61 1.64 8.64
C TYR A 70 3.73 2.76 9.19
N ILE A 71 3.68 3.86 8.45
CA ILE A 71 2.80 4.99 8.72
C ILE A 71 1.59 4.87 7.80
N PHE A 72 0.41 4.84 8.40
CA PHE A 72 -0.87 4.90 7.71
C PHE A 72 -1.11 6.31 7.19
N ILE A 73 -1.34 6.39 5.89
CA ILE A 73 -1.68 7.59 5.16
C ILE A 73 -3.01 7.34 4.47
N GLU A 74 -4.05 8.01 4.94
CA GLU A 74 -5.34 8.04 4.27
C GLU A 74 -5.27 8.94 3.03
N ARG A 75 -5.75 8.45 1.88
CA ARG A 75 -5.95 9.27 0.69
C ARG A 75 -7.36 9.10 0.15
N ASN A 76 -8.05 10.24 0.02
CA ASN A 76 -9.25 10.34 -0.78
C ASN A 76 -8.84 10.59 -2.24
N VAL A 77 -9.15 9.65 -3.11
CA VAL A 77 -8.92 9.77 -4.56
C VAL A 77 -10.27 9.79 -5.26
N SER A 78 -10.42 10.61 -6.31
CA SER A 78 -11.61 10.59 -7.17
C SER A 78 -11.22 9.94 -8.49
N MET A 79 -11.95 8.92 -8.91
CA MET A 79 -11.75 8.24 -10.20
C MET A 79 -13.06 8.32 -10.99
N GLY A 80 -13.08 9.10 -12.07
CA GLY A 80 -14.28 9.30 -12.89
C GLY A 80 -15.46 9.94 -12.14
N GLY A 81 -15.20 10.74 -11.10
CA GLY A 81 -16.23 11.36 -10.26
C GLY A 81 -16.74 10.48 -9.11
N ILE A 82 -16.33 9.20 -9.05
CA ILE A 82 -16.62 8.32 -7.93
C ILE A 82 -15.53 8.52 -6.87
N PRO A 83 -15.89 8.92 -5.64
CA PRO A 83 -14.91 9.03 -4.57
C PRO A 83 -14.48 7.62 -4.16
N LEU A 84 -13.18 7.39 -4.04
CA LEU A 84 -12.57 6.16 -3.54
C LEU A 84 -11.69 6.48 -2.32
N GLN A 85 -11.78 5.64 -1.30
CA GLN A 85 -10.94 5.73 -0.11
C GLN A 85 -9.83 4.68 -0.27
N ARG A 86 -8.58 5.12 -0.38
CA ARG A 86 -7.43 4.22 -0.51
C ARG A 86 -6.60 4.24 0.74
N THR A 87 -6.36 3.06 1.31
CA THR A 87 -5.42 2.89 2.42
C THR A 87 -4.03 2.74 1.86
N THR A 88 -3.08 3.58 2.29
CA THR A 88 -1.66 3.37 2.00
C THR A 88 -0.86 3.33 3.29
N LEU A 89 -0.13 2.24 3.49
CA LEU A 89 0.83 2.07 4.56
C LEU A 89 2.22 2.27 3.98
N LYS A 90 2.90 3.32 4.40
CA LYS A 90 4.23 3.68 3.89
C LYS A 90 5.28 3.26 4.91
N PRO A 91 6.36 2.55 4.53
CA PRO A 91 7.42 2.23 5.46
C PRO A 91 7.96 3.50 6.13
N GLU A 92 8.13 3.42 7.45
CA GLU A 92 8.94 4.38 8.18
C GLU A 92 10.40 4.15 7.74
N ARG A 93 11.12 5.25 7.42
CA ARG A 93 12.42 5.21 6.73
C ARG A 93 13.44 4.28 7.36
#